data_AF-A0A3N5BCU8-F1
#
_entry.id   AF-A0A3N5BCU8-F1
#
_cell.length_a   1.000
_cell.length_b   1.000
_cell.length_c   1.000
_cell.angle_alpha   90.00
_cell.angle_beta   90.00
_cell.angle_gamma   90.00
#
_symmetry.space_group_name_H-M   'P 1'
#
loop_
_entity.id
_entity.type
_entity.pdbx_description
1 polymer ?
#
loop_
_entity_poly.entity_id
_entity_poly.type
_entity_poly.pdbx_seq_one_letter_code
_entity_poly.pdbx_strand_id
1 'polypeptide(L)' 'MKLSRTASWFLAAFGAWSWVIWSTFVKNLFNDASGLAFDDGRPTAYFWVHLLLAVTSFLLGTAVGVIGLRSVLALRRESR' A
#
# COMPACT_ATOMS: atom_id res chain seq x y z
N MET A 1 -15.98 10.80 16.42
CA MET A 1 -16.05 11.79 15.33
C MET A 1 -16.22 11.03 14.01
N LYS A 2 -17.17 11.41 13.14
CA LYS A 2 -17.32 10.77 11.81
C LYS A 2 -16.33 11.41 10.82
N LEU A 3 -15.70 10.61 9.97
CA LEU A 3 -14.87 11.12 8.87
C LEU A 3 -15.76 11.85 7.86
N SER A 4 -15.29 12.97 7.34
CA SER A 4 -15.98 13.68 6.25
C SER A 4 -16.02 12.82 4.99
N ARG A 5 -16.98 13.09 4.09
CA ARG A 5 -17.10 12.38 2.81
C ARG A 5 -15.82 12.49 1.99
N THR A 6 -15.23 13.68 1.92
CA THR A 6 -13.97 13.94 1.20
C THR A 6 -12.81 13.15 1.80
N ALA A 7 -12.64 13.17 3.12
CA ALA A 7 -11.59 12.43 3.78
C ALA A 7 -11.74 10.91 3.59
N SER A 8 -12.97 10.39 3.63
CA SER A 8 -13.24 8.97 3.40
C SER A 8 -12.81 8.51 2.01
N TRP A 9 -13.12 9.31 0.98
CA TRP A 9 -12.67 9.05 -0.39
C TRP A 9 -11.16 9.19 -0.55
N PHE A 10 -10.56 10.19 0.10
CA PHE A 10 -9.12 10.35 0.11
C PHE A 10 -8.42 9.10 0.66
N LEU A 11 -8.87 8.58 1.81
CA LEU A 11 -8.29 7.36 2.40
C LEU A 11 -8.47 6.13 1.49
N ALA A 12 -9.63 5.98 0.87
CA ALA A 12 -9.89 4.89 -0.08
C ALA A 12 -8.96 4.97 -1.31
N ALA A 13 -8.84 6.16 -1.90
CA ALA A 13 -7.95 6.41 -3.04
C ALA A 13 -6.48 6.23 -2.66
N PHE A 14 -6.08 6.70 -1.47
CA PHE A 14 -4.73 6.53 -0.94
C PHE A 14 -4.39 5.04 -0.75
N GLY A 15 -5.30 4.23 -0.22
CA GLY A 15 -5.12 2.79 -0.12
C GLY A 15 -4.93 2.12 -1.49
N ALA A 16 -5.76 2.47 -2.47
CA ALA A 16 -5.62 1.98 -3.84
C ALA A 16 -4.29 2.40 -4.50
N TRP A 17 -3.87 3.65 -4.30
CA TRP A 17 -2.57 4.14 -4.77
C TRP A 17 -1.41 3.40 -4.11
N SER A 18 -1.51 3.13 -2.80
CA SER A 18 -0.52 2.37 -2.05
C SER A 18 -0.29 0.99 -2.67
N TRP A 19 -1.36 0.30 -3.09
CA TRP A 19 -1.25 -0.98 -3.79
C TRP A 19 -0.43 -0.89 -5.08
N VAL A 20 -0.68 0.16 -5.89
CA VAL A 20 0.05 0.38 -7.14
C VAL A 20 1.55 0.57 -6.86
N ILE A 21 1.88 1.45 -5.92
CA ILE A 21 3.28 1.75 -5.56
C ILE A 21 4.00 0.50 -5.06
N TRP A 22 3.46 -0.17 -4.05
CA TRP A 22 4.18 -1.28 -3.41
C TRP A 22 4.26 -2.52 -4.28
N SER A 23 3.23 -2.82 -5.08
CA SER A 23 3.28 -3.94 -6.02
C SER A 23 4.33 -3.69 -7.12
N THR A 24 4.40 -2.46 -7.62
CA THR A 24 5.40 -2.06 -8.63
C THR A 24 6.81 -2.07 -8.03
N PHE A 25 6.97 -1.58 -6.81
CA PHE A 25 8.24 -1.58 -6.09
C PHE A 25 8.75 -3.00 -5.86
N VAL A 26 7.91 -3.91 -5.35
CA VAL A 26 8.28 -5.32 -5.13
C VAL A 26 8.66 -5.98 -6.44
N LYS A 27 7.91 -5.77 -7.53
CA LYS A 27 8.27 -6.26 -8.86
C LYS A 27 9.67 -5.77 -9.29
N ASN A 28 9.96 -4.49 -9.09
CA ASN A 28 11.26 -3.92 -9.43
C ASN A 28 12.39 -4.41 -8.52
N LEU A 29 12.09 -4.69 -7.24
CA LEU A 29 13.04 -5.26 -6.29
C LEU A 29 13.44 -6.68 -6.70
N PHE A 30 12.49 -7.51 -7.12
CA PHE A 30 12.77 -8.86 -7.63
C PHE A 30 13.46 -8.86 -9.00
N ASN A 31 13.22 -7.84 -9.83
CA ASN A 31 13.94 -7.63 -11.09
C ASN A 31 15.32 -7.00 -10.90
N ASP A 32 15.75 -6.77 -9.65
CA ASP A 32 17.01 -6.13 -9.30
C ASP A 32 17.25 -4.78 -10.01
N ALA A 33 16.21 -3.96 -10.11
CA ALA A 33 16.29 -2.69 -10.85
C ALA A 33 17.35 -1.71 -10.30
N SER A 34 17.75 -1.86 -9.04
CA SER A 34 18.82 -1.08 -8.41
C SER A 34 20.21 -1.72 -8.50
N GLY A 35 20.31 -3.01 -8.87
CA GLY A 35 21.55 -3.79 -8.83
C GLY A 35 22.09 -4.08 -7.42
N LEU A 36 21.25 -3.91 -6.39
CA LEU A 36 21.61 -4.09 -4.98
C LEU A 36 20.87 -5.25 -4.33
N ALA A 37 19.82 -5.76 -4.96
CA ALA A 37 18.91 -6.72 -4.37
C ALA A 37 19.52 -8.13 -4.35
N PHE A 38 20.38 -8.44 -5.33
CA PHE A 38 21.06 -9.72 -5.42
C PHE A 38 22.57 -9.55 -5.59
N ASP A 39 23.32 -10.47 -4.99
CA ASP A 39 24.76 -10.63 -5.15
C ASP A 39 25.03 -12.10 -5.51
N ASP A 40 25.56 -12.36 -6.69
CA ASP A 40 25.68 -13.70 -7.29
C ASP A 40 24.38 -14.53 -7.19
N GLY A 41 23.23 -13.88 -7.42
CA GLY A 41 21.91 -14.51 -7.36
C GLY A 41 21.39 -14.78 -5.95
N ARG A 42 22.12 -14.39 -4.90
CA ARG A 42 21.70 -14.52 -3.50
C ARG A 42 21.08 -13.20 -3.01
N PRO A 43 19.93 -13.24 -2.32
CA PRO A 43 19.29 -12.02 -1.82
C PRO A 43 20.16 -11.37 -0.74
N THR A 44 20.40 -10.07 -0.90
CA THR A 44 21.22 -9.27 0.03
C THR A 44 20.40 -8.78 1.22
N ALA A 45 21.07 -8.15 2.20
CA ALA A 45 20.38 -7.45 3.29
C ALA A 45 19.48 -6.30 2.75
N TYR A 46 19.91 -5.64 1.67
CA TYR A 46 19.12 -4.60 1.00
C TYR A 46 17.77 -5.16 0.54
N PHE A 47 17.76 -6.33 -0.10
CA PHE A 47 16.53 -7.00 -0.52
C PHE A 47 15.59 -7.26 0.66
N TRP A 48 16.09 -7.87 1.74
CA TRP A 48 15.24 -8.22 2.88
C TRP A 48 14.65 -7.03 3.61
N VAL A 49 15.45 -5.98 3.83
CA VAL A 49 14.98 -4.74 4.47
C VAL A 49 13.89 -4.09 3.63
N HIS A 50 14.12 -3.94 2.32
CA HIS A 50 13.14 -3.30 1.44
C HIS A 50 11.89 -4.14 1.24
N LEU A 51 12.02 -5.46 1.15
CA LEU A 51 10.87 -6.36 1.07
C LEU A 51 10.02 -6.26 2.33
N LEU A 52 10.62 -6.28 3.52
CA LEU A 52 9.92 -6.11 4.79
C LEU A 52 9.20 -4.75 4.86
N LEU A 53 9.88 -3.67 4.49
CA LEU A 53 9.31 -2.33 4.45
C LEU A 53 8.14 -2.24 3.46
N ALA A 54 8.28 -2.83 2.28
CA ALA A 54 7.26 -2.84 1.25
C ALA A 54 6.02 -3.62 1.69
N VAL A 55 6.20 -4.83 2.24
CA VAL A 55 5.09 -5.65 2.76
C VAL A 55 4.37 -4.95 3.92
N THR A 56 5.13 -4.42 4.88
CA THR A 56 4.54 -3.68 6.01
C THR A 56 3.74 -2.47 5.54
N SER A 57 4.32 -1.69 4.63
CA SER A 57 3.67 -0.49 4.09
C SER A 57 2.45 -0.82 3.23
N PHE A 58 2.48 -1.93 2.48
CA PHE A 58 1.33 -2.44 1.74
C PHE A 58 0.18 -2.83 2.67
N LEU A 59 0.47 -3.51 3.78
CA LEU A 59 -0.55 -3.87 4.78
C LEU A 59 -1.16 -2.62 5.44
N LEU A 60 -0.33 -1.65 5.82
CA LEU A 60 -0.81 -0.38 6.37
C LEU A 60 -1.67 0.39 5.37
N GLY A 61 -1.24 0.48 4.11
CA GLY A 61 -2.02 1.08 3.02
C GLY A 61 -3.35 0.38 2.80
N THR A 62 -3.37 -0.95 2.88
CA THR A 62 -4.59 -1.76 2.80
C THR A 62 -5.55 -1.44 3.94
N ALA A 63 -5.05 -1.40 5.18
CA ALA A 63 -5.85 -1.06 6.36
C ALA A 63 -6.47 0.34 6.22
N VAL A 64 -5.69 1.33 5.78
CA VAL A 64 -6.17 2.69 5.50
C VAL A 64 -7.25 2.70 4.41
N GLY A 65 -7.01 1.98 3.30
CA GLY A 65 -7.98 1.84 2.21
C GLY A 65 -9.30 1.22 2.66
N VAL A 66 -9.25 0.18 3.49
CA VAL A 66 -10.43 -0.49 4.06
C VAL A 66 -11.20 0.46 4.99
N ILE A 67 -10.52 1.25 5.81
CA ILE A 67 -11.15 2.27 6.67
C ILE A 67 -11.86 3.33 5.80
N GLY A 68 -11.20 3.82 4.75
CA GLY A 68 -11.77 4.77 3.79
C GLY A 68 -13.00 4.20 3.09
N LEU A 69 -12.90 3.00 2.54
CA LEU A 69 -13.99 2.32 1.83
C LEU A 69 -15.19 2.08 2.74
N ARG A 70 -14.98 1.56 3.95
CA ARG A 70 -16.05 1.38 4.94
C ARG A 70 -16.74 2.69 5.29
N SER A 71 -15.98 3.77 5.43
CA SER A 71 -16.51 5.10 5.74
C SER A 71 -17.37 5.63 4.57
N VAL A 72 -16.92 5.48 3.32
CA VAL A 72 -17.71 5.81 2.13
C VAL A 72 -19.02 5.00 2.08
N LEU A 73 -18.95 3.69 2.30
CA LEU A 73 -20.13 2.81 2.27
C LEU A 73 -21.14 3.15 3.37
N ALA A 74 -20.68 3.50 4.58
CA ALA A 74 -21.55 3.94 5.66
C ALA A 74 -22.28 5.25 5.33
N LEU A 75 -21.55 6.25 4.81
CA LEU A 75 -22.13 7.53 4.41
C LEU A 75 -23.15 7.40 3.27
N ARG A 76 -22.96 6.44 2.35
CA ARG A 76 -23.93 6.15 1.27
C ARG A 76 -25.24 5.56 1.80
N ARG A 77 -25.19 4.82 2.91
CA ARG A 77 -26.39 4.25 3.57
C ARG A 77 -27.17 5.31 4.34
N GLU A 78 -26.50 6.27 4.96
CA GLU A 78 -27.17 7.38 5.68
C GLU A 78 -27.82 8.39 4.73
N SER A 79 -27.33 8.54 3.50
CA SER A 79 -27.91 9.44 2.49
C SER A 79 -29.10 8.86 1.72
N ARG A 80 -29.49 7.61 2.01
CA ARG A 80 -30.54 6.87 1.30
C ARG A 80 -31.75 6.71 2.22
#